data_AF-A0A438D7P3-F1
#
_entry.id   AF-A0A438D7P3-F1
#
_cell.length_a   1.000
_cell.length_b   1.000
_cell.length_c   1.000
_cell.angle_alpha   90.00
_cell.angle_beta   90.00
_cell.angle_gamma   90.00
#
_symmetry.space_group_name_H-M   'P 1'
#
loop_
_entity.id
_entity.type
_entity.pdbx_description
1 polymer ?
#
loop_
_entity_poly.entity_id
_entity_poly.type
_entity_poly.pdbx_seq_one_letter_code
_entity_poly.pdbx_strand_id
1 'polypeptide(L)'
;MRFSHQASDSSSQKSDNGLVQFRSKYMTADEIESILRMQHAATHSNDPYIDDYYHQARLAKKSAESRLKHHFYPSHLKDLPTRGRNNTEQHSHLPVDALGRIAFSSIRRPRPLLEVDSPSSGSNDGSTEQNVTSPQDGGIQLRRKRQMLLEGLAASLQLVDPLGKSGHAVGLAPNDDLVFLRLVSLPKGRKLLFRYIQLLFPGGELARIVCMAIFRHLRFLFGGLPSDKGAAETTIDLAKTVSTCVNGMDLRALSACLVAVVCSSEQPPLRPLGSPAGDGASIILKSVLERATELLTDPHVAGKCSMPNRALWQASFDEFFSLLTKYCLSKYETIIQSIFSQTQPGTEIISSESTRAISREMPVELLRASLPHTDEHQRKLLLDFAQRSMPITGFNTRGSSGQVTSESVRG
;
A
#
# COMPACT_ATOMS: atom_id res chain seq x y z
N MET A 1 55.87 7.07 -30.95
CA MET A 1 56.29 5.69 -31.32
C MET A 1 55.28 4.74 -30.71
N ARG A 2 54.37 4.10 -31.47
CA ARG A 2 54.49 2.85 -32.26
C ARG A 2 55.00 1.62 -31.48
N PHE A 3 54.03 0.74 -31.20
CA PHE A 3 53.95 -0.74 -31.20
C PHE A 3 55.21 -1.64 -31.12
N SER A 4 55.06 -2.77 -30.40
CA SER A 4 55.12 -4.15 -30.95
C SER A 4 54.56 -5.16 -29.91
N HIS A 5 53.42 -5.86 -30.11
CA HIS A 5 53.24 -7.20 -30.70
C HIS A 5 54.41 -8.19 -30.58
N GLN A 6 54.18 -9.39 -29.99
CA GLN A 6 53.98 -10.71 -30.64
C GLN A 6 54.19 -11.85 -29.60
N ALA A 7 53.17 -12.67 -29.29
CA ALA A 7 53.02 -14.12 -29.61
C ALA A 7 53.98 -15.04 -28.82
N SER A 8 53.72 -16.29 -28.46
CA SER A 8 52.62 -17.26 -28.54
C SER A 8 53.24 -18.53 -27.97
N ASP A 9 52.52 -19.34 -27.18
CA ASP A 9 52.75 -20.78 -27.22
C ASP A 9 51.43 -21.51 -27.10
N SER A 10 50.97 -21.95 -28.27
CA SER A 10 49.93 -22.94 -28.46
C SER A 10 50.57 -24.31 -28.45
N SER A 11 50.36 -25.10 -27.39
CA SER A 11 50.47 -26.55 -27.48
C SER A 11 49.08 -27.10 -27.80
N SER A 12 48.88 -27.39 -29.09
CA SER A 12 47.72 -28.11 -29.60
C SER A 12 47.74 -29.56 -29.16
N GLN A 13 46.63 -30.06 -28.60
CA GLN A 13 46.21 -31.44 -28.83
C GLN A 13 44.75 -31.42 -29.29
N LYS A 14 44.56 -31.92 -30.51
CA LYS A 14 43.30 -32.16 -31.21
C LYS A 14 42.68 -33.47 -30.73
N SER A 15 41.39 -33.46 -30.43
CA SER A 15 40.42 -34.53 -30.72
C SER A 15 39.05 -34.04 -30.23
N ASP A 16 38.26 -33.39 -31.07
CA ASP A 16 37.23 -33.99 -31.95
C ASP A 16 35.93 -34.32 -31.20
N ASN A 17 35.05 -33.31 -31.12
CA ASN A 17 33.59 -33.42 -31.26
C ASN A 17 33.01 -31.99 -31.20
N GLY A 18 32.25 -31.61 -32.23
CA GLY A 18 31.82 -30.23 -32.53
C GLY A 18 30.83 -29.59 -31.56
N LEU A 19 31.17 -29.48 -30.27
CA LEU A 19 30.47 -28.65 -29.30
C LEU A 19 31.22 -27.34 -29.07
N VAL A 20 30.49 -26.23 -29.01
CA VAL A 20 31.03 -24.88 -28.82
C VAL A 20 31.91 -24.85 -27.56
N GLN A 21 33.22 -24.70 -27.73
CA GLN A 21 34.15 -24.67 -26.60
C GLN A 21 34.04 -23.32 -25.88
N PHE A 22 33.40 -23.31 -24.72
CA PHE A 22 33.20 -22.10 -23.93
C PHE A 22 34.53 -21.68 -23.27
N ARG A 23 35.08 -20.53 -23.69
CA ARG A 23 36.27 -19.92 -23.05
C ARG A 23 35.81 -18.86 -22.04
N SER A 24 36.08 -19.09 -20.75
CA SER A 24 35.91 -18.10 -19.68
C SER A 24 37.23 -17.89 -18.93
N LYS A 25 37.46 -16.66 -18.44
CA LYS A 25 38.67 -16.30 -17.67
C LYS A 25 38.68 -16.91 -16.27
N TYR A 26 37.52 -17.24 -15.73
CA TYR A 26 37.34 -17.63 -14.32
C TYR A 26 36.67 -19.00 -14.15
N MET A 27 36.33 -19.69 -15.24
CA MET A 27 35.68 -21.00 -15.21
C MET A 27 36.16 -21.83 -16.40
N THR A 28 36.33 -23.12 -16.17
CA THR A 28 36.70 -24.09 -17.19
C THR A 28 35.51 -24.42 -18.10
N ALA A 29 35.78 -24.90 -19.32
CA ALA A 29 34.72 -25.28 -20.26
C ALA A 29 33.82 -26.40 -19.69
N ASP A 30 34.42 -27.35 -18.97
CA ASP A 30 33.70 -28.48 -18.36
C ASP A 30 32.76 -28.02 -17.24
N GLU A 31 33.17 -27.04 -16.43
CA GLU A 31 32.31 -26.44 -15.41
C GLU A 31 31.12 -25.71 -16.03
N ILE A 32 31.34 -24.98 -17.13
CA ILE A 32 30.27 -24.29 -17.86
C ILE A 32 29.31 -25.31 -18.45
N GLU A 33 29.82 -26.36 -19.08
CA GLU A 33 29.01 -27.42 -19.66
C GLU A 33 28.20 -28.17 -18.59
N SER A 34 28.80 -28.45 -17.42
CA SER A 34 28.13 -29.07 -16.29
C SER A 34 26.96 -28.23 -15.78
N ILE A 35 27.15 -26.91 -15.63
CA ILE A 35 26.08 -26.00 -15.23
C ILE A 35 24.96 -25.97 -16.28
N LEU A 36 25.31 -25.90 -17.57
CA LEU A 36 24.33 -25.93 -18.65
C LEU A 36 23.55 -27.24 -18.67
N ARG A 37 24.21 -28.38 -18.44
CA ARG A 37 23.57 -29.70 -18.38
C ARG A 37 22.62 -29.81 -17.19
N MET A 38 23.00 -29.27 -16.02
CA MET A 38 22.12 -29.19 -14.84
C MET A 38 20.92 -28.28 -15.10
N GLN A 39 21.11 -27.11 -15.72
CA GLN A 39 20.03 -26.20 -16.09
C GLN A 39 19.08 -26.82 -17.12
N HIS A 40 19.64 -27.53 -18.10
CA HIS A 40 18.88 -28.23 -19.13
C HIS A 40 18.02 -29.34 -18.52
N ALA A 41 18.59 -30.20 -17.68
CA ALA A 41 17.84 -31.23 -16.94
C ALA A 41 16.79 -30.65 -15.99
N ALA A 42 17.04 -29.47 -15.41
CA ALA A 42 16.07 -28.80 -14.54
C ALA A 42 14.91 -28.15 -15.31
N THR A 43 15.09 -27.83 -16.60
CA THR A 43 14.11 -27.08 -17.40
C THR A 43 13.35 -27.98 -18.38
N HIS A 44 13.98 -28.99 -18.95
CA HIS A 44 13.39 -29.88 -19.96
C HIS A 44 13.03 -31.24 -19.35
N SER A 45 11.87 -31.78 -19.72
CA SER A 45 11.51 -33.17 -19.41
C SER A 45 12.27 -34.12 -20.34
N ASN A 46 12.44 -35.39 -19.94
CA ASN A 46 13.21 -36.38 -20.73
C ASN A 46 12.55 -36.73 -22.08
N ASP A 47 11.29 -36.35 -22.29
CA ASP A 47 10.56 -36.57 -23.54
C ASP A 47 10.33 -35.23 -24.25
N PRO A 48 10.99 -34.97 -25.40
CA PRO A 48 10.86 -33.72 -26.15
C PRO A 48 9.42 -33.41 -26.58
N TYR A 49 8.56 -34.41 -26.62
CA TYR A 49 7.19 -34.31 -27.13
C TYR A 49 6.16 -33.98 -26.05
N ILE A 50 6.55 -34.01 -24.77
CA ILE A 50 5.67 -33.68 -23.65
C ILE A 50 5.40 -32.19 -23.57
N ASP A 51 6.36 -31.34 -23.93
CA ASP A 51 6.24 -29.88 -23.83
C ASP A 51 6.13 -29.19 -25.22
N ASP A 52 6.20 -29.95 -26.32
CA ASP A 52 6.07 -29.42 -27.69
C ASP A 52 4.62 -29.06 -28.05
N TYR A 53 4.40 -27.77 -28.32
CA TYR A 53 3.11 -27.21 -28.70
C TYR A 53 2.49 -27.89 -29.92
N TYR A 54 3.29 -28.16 -30.96
CA TYR A 54 2.76 -28.71 -32.21
C TYR A 54 2.36 -30.18 -32.07
N HIS A 55 3.14 -30.95 -31.32
CA HIS A 55 2.81 -32.33 -30.97
C HIS A 55 1.53 -32.41 -30.12
N GLN A 56 1.42 -31.61 -29.05
CA GLN A 56 0.21 -31.55 -28.23
C GLN A 56 -1.02 -31.11 -29.05
N ALA A 57 -0.86 -30.15 -29.97
CA ALA A 57 -1.96 -29.66 -30.81
C ALA A 57 -2.44 -30.71 -31.80
N ARG A 58 -1.51 -31.51 -32.35
CA ARG A 58 -1.84 -32.63 -33.25
C ARG A 58 -2.61 -33.73 -32.51
N LEU A 59 -2.20 -34.07 -31.28
CA LEU A 59 -2.90 -35.05 -30.45
C LEU A 59 -4.30 -34.57 -30.06
N ALA A 60 -4.45 -33.30 -29.63
CA ALA A 60 -5.73 -32.71 -29.30
C ALA A 60 -6.70 -32.70 -30.50
N LYS A 61 -6.19 -32.43 -31.71
CA LYS A 61 -6.97 -32.49 -32.94
C LYS A 61 -7.43 -33.91 -33.28
N LYS A 62 -6.60 -34.93 -33.03
CA LYS A 62 -6.94 -36.34 -33.25
C LYS A 62 -7.97 -36.86 -32.23
N SER A 63 -7.93 -36.39 -30.99
CA SER A 63 -8.93 -36.74 -29.96
C SER A 63 -10.28 -36.03 -30.10
N ALA A 64 -10.32 -34.88 -30.79
CA ALA A 64 -11.55 -34.13 -31.04
C ALA A 64 -12.53 -34.90 -31.97
N GLU A 65 -12.02 -35.79 -32.83
CA GLU A 65 -12.85 -36.69 -33.66
C GLU A 65 -13.51 -37.80 -32.82
N SER A 66 -12.95 -38.13 -31.65
CA SER A 66 -13.45 -39.19 -30.76
C SER A 66 -14.13 -38.66 -29.49
N ARG A 67 -14.94 -37.58 -29.56
CA ARG A 67 -15.85 -37.04 -28.50
C ARG A 67 -15.36 -37.04 -27.02
N LEU A 68 -14.06 -37.19 -26.74
CA LEU A 68 -13.47 -37.10 -25.41
C LEU A 68 -12.76 -35.75 -25.35
N LYS A 69 -13.28 -34.87 -24.50
CA LYS A 69 -12.90 -33.47 -24.39
C LYS A 69 -11.54 -33.32 -23.71
N HIS A 70 -10.47 -33.68 -24.41
CA HIS A 70 -9.12 -33.43 -23.92
C HIS A 70 -8.79 -31.95 -24.07
N HIS A 71 -8.52 -31.27 -22.96
CA HIS A 71 -8.21 -29.85 -22.97
C HIS A 71 -6.77 -29.62 -23.41
N PHE A 72 -6.55 -28.55 -24.17
CA PHE A 72 -5.25 -28.08 -24.62
C PHE A 72 -4.55 -27.30 -23.48
N TYR A 73 -4.13 -28.01 -22.44
CA TYR A 73 -3.23 -27.51 -21.40
C TYR A 73 -2.35 -28.66 -20.89
N PRO A 74 -1.14 -28.39 -20.33
CA PRO A 74 -0.29 -29.44 -19.79
C PRO A 74 -1.01 -30.20 -18.66
N SER A 75 -1.23 -31.50 -18.84
CA SER A 75 -1.96 -32.35 -17.88
C SER A 75 -1.25 -32.51 -16.54
N HIS A 76 0.04 -32.17 -16.46
CA HIS A 76 0.82 -32.15 -15.23
C HIS A 76 1.57 -30.82 -15.12
N LEU A 77 1.26 -30.05 -14.07
CA LEU A 77 2.22 -29.03 -13.62
C LEU A 77 3.39 -29.77 -12.99
N LYS A 78 4.61 -29.38 -13.35
CA LYS A 78 5.87 -29.95 -12.89
C LYS A 78 5.94 -29.99 -11.35
N ASP A 79 5.54 -31.11 -10.76
CA ASP A 79 5.80 -31.42 -9.36
C ASP A 79 7.27 -31.82 -9.23
N LEU A 80 8.07 -30.96 -8.60
CA LEU A 80 9.42 -31.31 -8.18
C LEU A 80 9.32 -32.44 -7.14
N PRO A 81 10.22 -33.44 -7.16
CA PRO A 81 10.14 -34.57 -6.25
C PRO A 81 10.13 -34.07 -4.81
N THR A 82 9.03 -34.34 -4.12
CA THR A 82 8.88 -34.23 -2.67
C THR A 82 9.88 -35.18 -2.04
N ARG A 83 11.02 -34.65 -1.57
CA ARG A 83 11.93 -35.44 -0.75
C ARG A 83 11.22 -35.75 0.56
N GLY A 84 10.73 -36.97 0.66
CA GLY A 84 10.17 -37.56 1.86
C GLY A 84 11.10 -37.34 3.06
N ARG A 85 10.47 -37.00 4.17
CA ARG A 85 11.06 -36.70 5.46
C ARG A 85 11.53 -38.00 6.09
N ASN A 86 12.82 -38.31 5.96
CA ASN A 86 13.46 -39.40 6.69
C ASN A 86 14.31 -38.77 7.78
N ASN A 87 13.91 -39.02 9.01
CA ASN A 87 14.60 -38.61 10.23
C ASN A 87 15.87 -39.46 10.40
N THR A 88 16.98 -39.01 9.83
CA THR A 88 18.35 -39.33 10.25
C THR A 88 19.28 -38.38 9.53
N GLU A 89 20.01 -37.57 10.31
CA GLU A 89 21.06 -36.72 9.81
C GLU A 89 22.08 -37.53 9.00
N GLN A 90 22.26 -37.16 7.74
CA GLN A 90 23.55 -37.21 7.06
C GLN A 90 23.53 -36.10 6.00
N HIS A 91 23.96 -34.92 6.43
CA HIS A 91 24.22 -33.80 5.53
C HIS A 91 25.27 -34.23 4.49
N SER A 92 24.98 -34.01 3.20
CA SER A 92 25.95 -34.11 2.13
C SER A 92 26.98 -32.99 2.27
N HIS A 93 27.99 -33.22 3.10
CA HIS A 93 29.17 -32.37 3.19
C HIS A 93 30.18 -32.81 2.12
N LEU A 94 30.58 -31.87 1.26
CA LEU A 94 31.86 -32.01 0.56
C LEU A 94 32.95 -31.51 1.52
N PRO A 95 33.98 -32.31 1.83
CA PRO A 95 35.10 -31.87 2.63
C PRO A 95 35.97 -30.93 1.78
N VAL A 96 36.16 -29.70 2.25
CA VAL A 96 37.20 -28.80 1.72
C VAL A 96 38.10 -28.46 2.91
N ASP A 97 39.36 -28.87 2.78
CA ASP A 97 40.38 -28.68 3.80
C ASP A 97 40.73 -27.20 3.96
N ALA A 98 40.86 -26.80 5.23
CA ALA A 98 41.24 -25.48 5.73
C ALA A 98 40.25 -24.31 5.48
N LEU A 99 39.63 -23.86 6.58
CA LEU A 99 38.80 -22.66 6.78
C LEU A 99 37.30 -22.71 6.37
N GLY A 100 36.49 -23.32 7.23
CA GLY A 100 35.13 -22.86 7.56
C GLY A 100 33.98 -23.24 6.62
N ARG A 101 32.92 -23.84 7.18
CA ARG A 101 31.71 -24.25 6.46
C ARG A 101 30.85 -23.03 6.10
N ILE A 102 30.51 -22.85 4.82
CA ILE A 102 29.53 -21.83 4.37
C ILE A 102 28.30 -22.53 3.81
N ALA A 103 27.13 -22.26 4.41
CA ALA A 103 25.84 -22.68 3.88
C ALA A 103 25.35 -21.64 2.85
N PHE A 104 25.09 -22.07 1.61
CA PHE A 104 24.42 -21.21 0.63
C PHE A 104 22.93 -21.11 0.95
N SER A 105 22.48 -19.92 1.35
CA SER A 105 21.06 -19.58 1.30
C SER A 105 20.69 -19.19 -0.14
N SER A 106 19.72 -19.89 -0.73
CA SER A 106 19.17 -19.53 -2.05
C SER A 106 18.49 -18.16 -1.98
N ILE A 107 19.18 -17.12 -2.47
CA ILE A 107 18.71 -15.71 -2.51
C ILE A 107 17.42 -15.54 -3.36
N ARG A 108 16.99 -16.54 -4.13
CA ARG A 108 15.80 -16.45 -5.00
C ARG A 108 14.53 -17.13 -4.50
N ARG A 109 14.53 -17.80 -3.34
CA ARG A 109 13.31 -18.33 -2.71
C ARG A 109 13.48 -18.43 -1.18
N PRO A 110 12.93 -17.50 -0.39
CA PRO A 110 12.78 -17.75 1.04
C PRO A 110 11.83 -18.93 1.24
N ARG A 111 12.20 -19.88 2.12
CA ARG A 111 11.36 -21.03 2.49
C ARG A 111 10.19 -20.56 3.36
N PRO A 112 8.99 -21.15 3.26
CA PRO A 112 7.91 -20.94 4.23
C PRO A 112 8.36 -21.42 5.63
N LEU A 113 8.09 -20.61 6.66
CA LEU A 113 8.49 -20.86 8.05
C LEU A 113 7.49 -21.70 8.85
N LEU A 114 6.39 -22.14 8.25
CA LEU A 114 5.36 -22.90 8.94
C LEU A 114 4.66 -23.86 7.97
N GLU A 115 4.92 -25.16 8.13
CA GLU A 115 4.03 -26.21 7.63
C GLU A 115 3.05 -26.53 8.77
N VAL A 116 1.75 -26.31 8.55
CA VAL A 116 0.69 -26.69 9.49
C VAL A 116 -0.01 -27.91 8.91
N ASP A 117 0.16 -29.06 9.56
CA ASP A 117 -0.54 -30.30 9.24
C ASP A 117 -2.04 -30.13 9.53
N SER A 118 -2.89 -30.53 8.58
CA SER A 118 -4.34 -30.69 8.79
C SER A 118 -4.60 -32.13 9.28
N PRO A 119 -5.49 -32.36 10.27
CA PRO A 119 -5.65 -33.67 10.86
C PRO A 119 -6.27 -34.66 9.88
N SER A 120 -5.69 -35.85 9.86
CA SER A 120 -6.15 -37.05 9.16
C SER A 120 -7.59 -37.40 9.54
N SER A 121 -8.50 -37.43 8.57
CA SER A 121 -9.81 -38.09 8.71
C SER A 121 -9.74 -39.46 8.05
N GLY A 122 -9.97 -40.49 8.85
CA GLY A 122 -9.84 -41.89 8.48
C GLY A 122 -10.96 -42.41 7.58
N SER A 123 -10.57 -43.34 6.71
CA SER A 123 -11.30 -44.50 6.19
C SER A 123 -12.83 -44.54 6.40
N ASN A 124 -13.58 -44.49 5.29
CA ASN A 124 -14.51 -45.59 4.99
C ASN A 124 -14.87 -45.67 3.50
N ASP A 125 -15.07 -46.91 3.09
CA ASP A 125 -15.25 -47.50 1.77
C ASP A 125 -16.69 -47.34 1.21
N GLY A 126 -16.87 -47.40 -0.12
CA GLY A 126 -18.14 -47.76 -0.76
C GLY A 126 -18.83 -46.77 -1.72
N SER A 127 -18.60 -46.95 -3.03
CA SER A 127 -19.52 -46.81 -4.18
C SER A 127 -20.17 -45.45 -4.56
N THR A 128 -19.62 -44.88 -5.64
CA THR A 128 -20.26 -44.20 -6.81
C THR A 128 -21.72 -43.74 -6.73
N GLU A 129 -21.91 -42.41 -6.68
CA GLU A 129 -22.82 -41.69 -7.57
C GLU A 129 -22.16 -40.36 -8.03
N GLN A 130 -22.12 -40.18 -9.34
CA GLN A 130 -21.60 -39.00 -10.01
C GLN A 130 -22.49 -37.78 -9.73
N ASN A 131 -22.10 -36.96 -8.76
CA ASN A 131 -22.53 -35.58 -8.72
C ASN A 131 -21.48 -34.72 -9.42
N VAL A 132 -21.92 -34.08 -10.50
CA VAL A 132 -21.17 -33.16 -11.35
C VAL A 132 -20.43 -32.13 -10.49
N THR A 133 -19.13 -32.33 -10.27
CA THR A 133 -18.25 -31.29 -9.73
C THR A 133 -18.07 -30.24 -10.81
N SER A 134 -18.90 -29.20 -10.75
CA SER A 134 -18.78 -28.03 -11.59
C SER A 134 -17.36 -27.40 -11.47
N PRO A 135 -16.85 -26.71 -12.51
CA PRO A 135 -15.53 -26.08 -12.49
C PRO A 135 -15.44 -24.83 -11.58
N GLN A 136 -16.37 -24.66 -10.64
CA GLN A 136 -16.42 -23.49 -9.76
C GLN A 136 -15.34 -23.49 -8.66
N ASP A 137 -14.73 -24.63 -8.34
CA ASP A 137 -13.78 -24.75 -7.23
C ASP A 137 -12.40 -24.14 -7.52
N GLY A 138 -11.92 -24.18 -8.78
CA GLY A 138 -10.61 -23.61 -9.15
C GLY A 138 -10.53 -22.09 -8.91
N GLY A 139 -11.65 -21.38 -9.10
CA GLY A 139 -11.74 -19.95 -8.82
C GLY A 139 -11.66 -19.62 -7.33
N ILE A 140 -12.26 -20.45 -6.47
CA ILE A 140 -12.24 -20.29 -5.01
C ILE A 140 -10.83 -20.56 -4.49
N GLN A 141 -10.19 -21.63 -4.95
CA GLN A 141 -8.81 -21.95 -4.59
C GLN A 141 -7.82 -20.84 -5.00
N LEU A 142 -7.97 -20.26 -6.19
CA LEU A 142 -7.12 -19.16 -6.64
C LEU A 142 -7.34 -17.87 -5.83
N ARG A 143 -8.59 -17.53 -5.48
CA ARG A 143 -8.91 -16.39 -4.60
C ARG A 143 -8.33 -16.59 -3.21
N ARG A 144 -8.43 -17.80 -2.65
CA ARG A 144 -7.82 -18.15 -1.35
C ARG A 144 -6.30 -18.03 -1.42
N LYS A 145 -5.67 -18.55 -2.48
CA LYS A 145 -4.22 -18.42 -2.69
C LYS A 145 -3.79 -16.95 -2.80
N ARG A 146 -4.54 -16.13 -3.55
CA ARG A 146 -4.31 -14.68 -3.63
C ARG A 146 -4.38 -14.02 -2.25
N GLN A 147 -5.41 -14.35 -1.47
CA GLN A 147 -5.57 -13.80 -0.12
C GLN A 147 -4.39 -14.17 0.79
N MET A 148 -3.97 -15.44 0.81
CA MET A 148 -2.81 -15.90 1.60
C MET A 148 -1.51 -15.19 1.20
N LEU A 149 -1.31 -14.92 -0.10
CA LEU A 149 -0.13 -14.19 -0.57
C LEU A 149 -0.14 -12.71 -0.13
N LEU A 150 -1.31 -12.06 -0.15
CA LEU A 150 -1.45 -10.68 0.30
C LEU A 150 -1.27 -10.57 1.82
N GLU A 151 -1.83 -11.51 2.59
CA GLU A 151 -1.61 -11.62 4.04
C GLU A 151 -0.14 -11.88 4.37
N GLY A 152 0.52 -12.78 3.64
CA GLY A 152 1.95 -13.05 3.78
C GLY A 152 2.81 -11.81 3.51
N LEU A 153 2.39 -10.93 2.59
CA LEU A 153 3.06 -9.65 2.36
C LEU A 153 2.87 -8.69 3.54
N ALA A 154 1.66 -8.59 4.12
CA ALA A 154 1.45 -7.80 5.33
C ALA A 154 2.26 -8.32 6.53
N ALA A 155 2.36 -9.64 6.70
CA ALA A 155 3.19 -10.25 7.74
C ALA A 155 4.69 -9.93 7.52
N SER A 156 5.15 -9.96 6.26
CA SER A 156 6.53 -9.58 5.91
C SER A 156 6.82 -8.10 6.16
N LEU A 157 5.82 -7.24 6.01
CA LEU A 157 5.86 -5.83 6.36
C LEU A 157 5.76 -5.56 7.86
N GLN A 158 5.43 -6.59 8.65
CA GLN A 158 5.17 -6.53 10.09
C GLN A 158 4.08 -5.52 10.46
N LEU A 159 3.02 -5.43 9.64
CA LEU A 159 1.94 -4.49 9.90
C LEU A 159 1.15 -4.91 11.16
N VAL A 160 1.08 -4.02 12.13
CA VAL A 160 0.30 -4.26 13.34
C VAL A 160 -1.19 -4.00 13.13
N ASP A 161 -2.00 -4.99 13.50
CA ASP A 161 -3.45 -4.89 13.62
C ASP A 161 -3.88 -4.72 15.08
N PRO A 162 -4.10 -3.48 15.56
CA PRO A 162 -4.53 -3.24 16.93
C PRO A 162 -5.99 -3.66 17.20
N LEU A 163 -6.74 -4.05 16.16
CA LEU A 163 -8.12 -4.52 16.28
C LEU A 163 -8.25 -6.04 16.08
N GLY A 164 -7.13 -6.75 15.90
CA GLY A 164 -7.08 -8.19 15.70
C GLY A 164 -7.43 -8.96 16.97
N LYS A 165 -7.94 -10.18 16.81
CA LYS A 165 -8.36 -11.05 17.93
C LYS A 165 -7.20 -11.53 18.81
N SER A 166 -5.95 -11.36 18.39
CA SER A 166 -4.76 -11.76 19.14
C SER A 166 -4.30 -10.66 20.11
N GLY A 167 -5.04 -10.51 21.22
CA GLY A 167 -4.56 -10.37 22.61
C GLY A 167 -3.31 -9.55 23.01
N HIS A 168 -2.68 -8.72 22.19
CA HIS A 168 -1.69 -7.75 22.65
C HIS A 168 -2.31 -6.35 22.66
N ALA A 169 -3.22 -6.13 23.60
CA ALA A 169 -3.72 -4.82 23.99
C ALA A 169 -2.68 -4.03 24.82
N VAL A 170 -1.40 -4.19 24.50
CA VAL A 170 -0.28 -3.43 25.06
C VAL A 170 0.12 -2.47 23.96
N GLY A 171 0.12 -1.17 24.26
CA GLY A 171 0.21 -0.09 23.26
C GLY A 171 1.24 -0.32 22.17
N LEU A 172 0.93 0.19 20.97
CA LEU A 172 1.79 0.19 19.78
C LEU A 172 3.24 0.51 20.19
N ALA A 173 4.13 -0.47 20.11
CA ALA A 173 5.52 -0.25 20.46
C ALA A 173 6.16 0.62 19.36
N PRO A 174 7.14 1.48 19.68
CA PRO A 174 7.80 2.35 18.69
C PRO A 174 8.43 1.58 17.51
N ASN A 175 8.66 0.28 17.67
CA ASN A 175 9.31 -0.60 16.67
C ASN A 175 8.32 -1.39 15.81
N ASP A 176 7.02 -1.33 16.09
CA ASP A 176 6.00 -2.18 15.48
C ASP A 176 5.89 -2.00 13.96
N ASP A 177 6.16 -0.79 13.45
CA ASP A 177 6.13 -0.49 12.01
C ASP A 177 7.53 -0.25 11.43
N LEU A 178 8.60 -0.67 12.11
CA LEU A 178 9.97 -0.35 11.67
C LEU A 178 10.30 -0.92 10.28
N VAL A 179 9.86 -2.15 9.98
CA VAL A 179 10.08 -2.78 8.67
C VAL A 179 9.28 -2.05 7.59
N PHE A 180 8.02 -1.70 7.89
CA PHE A 180 7.19 -0.88 7.00
C PHE A 180 7.85 0.47 6.71
N LEU A 181 8.30 1.20 7.74
CA LEU A 181 8.98 2.49 7.60
C LEU A 181 10.27 2.38 6.77
N ARG A 182 11.10 1.37 7.04
CA ARG A 182 12.31 1.10 6.24
C ARG A 182 11.98 0.83 4.78
N LEU A 183 10.93 0.06 4.50
CA LEU A 183 10.53 -0.20 3.12
C LEU A 183 10.05 1.09 2.43
N VAL A 184 9.12 1.84 3.03
CA VAL A 184 8.51 3.02 2.40
C VAL A 184 9.44 4.24 2.37
N SER A 185 10.59 4.18 3.05
CA SER A 185 11.70 5.12 2.86
C SER A 185 12.31 5.02 1.46
N LEU A 186 12.20 3.85 0.80
CA LEU A 186 12.77 3.59 -0.52
C LEU A 186 11.74 3.91 -1.62
N PRO A 187 12.14 4.54 -2.75
CA PRO A 187 11.24 4.80 -3.87
C PRO A 187 10.56 3.53 -4.40
N LYS A 188 11.31 2.43 -4.48
CA LYS A 188 10.78 1.13 -4.90
C LYS A 188 9.78 0.56 -3.88
N GLY A 189 9.98 0.82 -2.59
CA GLY A 189 9.05 0.43 -1.54
C GLY A 189 7.73 1.18 -1.61
N ARG A 190 7.76 2.49 -1.90
CA ARG A 190 6.54 3.27 -2.16
C ARG A 190 5.77 2.77 -3.39
N LYS A 191 6.48 2.42 -4.47
CA LYS A 191 5.88 1.78 -5.66
C LYS A 191 5.28 0.42 -5.33
N LEU A 192 5.96 -0.39 -4.51
CA LEU A 192 5.44 -1.67 -4.04
C LEU A 192 4.16 -1.48 -3.22
N LEU A 193 4.15 -0.53 -2.28
CA LEU A 193 2.98 -0.22 -1.46
C LEU A 193 1.79 0.24 -2.31
N PHE A 194 2.02 1.14 -3.27
CA PHE A 194 1.00 1.56 -4.24
C PHE A 194 0.38 0.36 -4.97
N ARG A 195 1.22 -0.53 -5.55
CA ARG A 195 0.74 -1.73 -6.24
C ARG A 195 0.04 -2.70 -5.31
N TYR A 196 0.51 -2.83 -4.08
CA TYR A 196 -0.09 -3.69 -3.08
C TYR A 196 -1.51 -3.26 -2.76
N ILE A 197 -1.75 -1.97 -2.50
CA ILE A 197 -3.09 -1.43 -2.21
C ILE A 197 -4.05 -1.65 -3.39
N GLN A 198 -3.59 -1.49 -4.64
CA GLN A 198 -4.40 -1.78 -5.84
C GLN A 198 -4.87 -3.25 -5.91
N LEU A 199 -4.17 -4.16 -5.24
CA LEU A 199 -4.51 -5.58 -5.21
C LEU A 199 -5.37 -5.95 -3.99
N LEU A 200 -5.55 -5.07 -3.01
CA LEU A 200 -6.38 -5.38 -1.84
C LEU A 200 -7.86 -5.43 -2.22
N PHE A 201 -8.61 -6.30 -1.55
CA PHE A 201 -10.06 -6.32 -1.68
C PHE A 201 -10.65 -5.10 -0.94
N PRO A 202 -11.45 -4.24 -1.60
CA PRO A 202 -12.09 -3.11 -0.94
C PRO A 202 -12.94 -3.56 0.25
N GLY A 203 -12.85 -2.84 1.38
CA GLY A 203 -13.59 -3.17 2.60
C GLY A 203 -13.11 -4.41 3.36
N GLY A 204 -12.05 -5.08 2.90
CA GLY A 204 -11.45 -6.22 3.58
C GLY A 204 -10.63 -5.82 4.82
N GLU A 205 -10.47 -6.75 5.76
CA GLU A 205 -9.66 -6.57 6.97
C GLU A 205 -8.20 -6.18 6.64
N LEU A 206 -7.62 -6.82 5.63
CA LEU A 206 -6.26 -6.50 5.18
C LEU A 206 -6.13 -5.08 4.64
N ALA A 207 -7.14 -4.58 3.93
CA ALA A 207 -7.18 -3.19 3.46
C ALA A 207 -7.20 -2.21 4.64
N ARG A 208 -8.02 -2.50 5.66
CA ARG A 208 -8.05 -1.74 6.91
C ARG A 208 -6.67 -1.71 7.58
N ILE A 209 -6.02 -2.86 7.77
CA ILE A 209 -4.71 -2.96 8.44
C ILE A 209 -3.65 -2.11 7.70
N VAL A 210 -3.60 -2.23 6.38
CA VAL A 210 -2.65 -1.47 5.54
C VAL A 210 -2.93 0.04 5.61
N CYS A 211 -4.20 0.44 5.55
CA CYS A 211 -4.56 1.85 5.72
C CYS A 211 -4.20 2.34 7.13
N MET A 212 -4.47 1.59 8.19
CA MET A 212 -4.09 2.01 9.55
C MET A 212 -2.59 2.28 9.68
N ALA A 213 -1.74 1.41 9.11
CA ALA A 213 -0.29 1.65 9.09
C ALA A 213 0.08 2.93 8.32
N ILE A 214 -0.56 3.19 7.18
CA ILE A 214 -0.35 4.43 6.41
C ILE A 214 -0.80 5.66 7.22
N PHE A 215 -1.93 5.56 7.92
CA PHE A 215 -2.51 6.63 8.71
C PHE A 215 -1.66 6.97 9.96
N ARG A 216 -1.05 5.95 10.59
CA ARG A 216 -0.03 6.16 11.64
C ARG A 216 1.18 6.94 11.13
N HIS A 217 1.53 6.82 9.85
CA HIS A 217 2.78 7.34 9.28
C HIS A 217 2.57 8.39 8.18
N LEU A 218 1.48 9.16 8.24
CA LEU A 218 1.17 10.19 7.23
C LEU A 218 2.27 11.25 7.12
N ARG A 219 2.90 11.63 8.24
CA ARG A 219 4.00 12.61 8.24
C ARG A 219 5.25 12.10 7.56
N PHE A 220 5.56 10.81 7.71
CA PHE A 220 6.69 10.17 7.04
C PHE A 220 6.45 10.00 5.53
N LEU A 221 5.24 9.57 5.15
CA LEU A 221 4.89 9.30 3.75
C LEU A 221 4.68 10.59 2.95
N PHE A 222 3.97 11.56 3.54
CA PHE A 222 3.47 12.75 2.85
C PHE A 222 3.98 14.06 3.44
N GLY A 223 5.03 14.05 4.28
CA GLY A 223 5.61 15.26 4.88
C GLY A 223 6.16 16.27 3.87
N GLY A 224 6.61 15.80 2.71
CA GLY A 224 7.10 16.62 1.62
C GLY A 224 7.11 15.85 0.31
N LEU A 225 7.02 16.57 -0.81
CA LEU A 225 7.19 15.98 -2.13
C LEU A 225 8.69 15.78 -2.42
N PRO A 226 9.11 14.58 -2.89
CA PRO A 226 10.45 14.37 -3.40
C PRO A 226 10.80 15.32 -4.56
N SER A 227 12.06 15.75 -4.65
CA SER A 227 12.54 16.56 -5.79
C SER A 227 12.59 15.79 -7.10
N ASP A 228 12.76 14.46 -7.04
CA ASP A 228 12.67 13.59 -8.20
C ASP A 228 11.21 13.47 -8.68
N LYS A 229 10.96 13.83 -9.95
CA LYS A 229 9.62 13.86 -10.54
C LYS A 229 8.92 12.50 -10.47
N GLY A 230 9.62 11.40 -10.75
CA GLY A 230 9.04 10.06 -10.72
C GLY A 230 8.65 9.60 -9.31
N ALA A 231 9.44 9.95 -8.30
CA ALA A 231 9.12 9.70 -6.90
C ALA A 231 7.98 10.59 -6.38
N ALA A 232 7.90 11.85 -6.86
CA ALA A 232 6.78 12.75 -6.59
C ALA A 232 5.47 12.22 -7.17
N GLU A 233 5.46 11.82 -8.44
CA GLU A 233 4.32 11.18 -9.11
C GLU A 233 3.87 9.93 -8.35
N THR A 234 4.81 9.05 -7.96
CA THR A 234 4.51 7.86 -7.14
C THR A 234 3.83 8.22 -5.81
N THR A 235 4.27 9.30 -5.15
CA THR A 235 3.70 9.74 -3.87
C THR A 235 2.28 10.29 -4.05
N ILE A 236 2.02 11.03 -5.13
CA ILE A 236 0.70 11.52 -5.50
C ILE A 236 -0.25 10.35 -5.82
N ASP A 237 0.21 9.40 -6.64
CA ASP A 237 -0.57 8.22 -7.02
C ASP A 237 -0.85 7.31 -5.83
N LEU A 238 0.09 7.21 -4.89
CA LEU A 238 -0.11 6.52 -3.62
C LEU A 238 -1.24 7.17 -2.82
N ALA A 239 -1.27 8.50 -2.68
CA ALA A 239 -2.34 9.19 -1.96
C ALA A 239 -3.72 8.93 -2.59
N LYS A 240 -3.83 9.06 -3.92
CA LYS A 240 -5.07 8.77 -4.67
C LYS A 240 -5.54 7.32 -4.50
N THR A 241 -4.60 6.38 -4.51
CA THR A 241 -4.90 4.94 -4.36
C THR A 241 -5.38 4.63 -2.94
N VAL A 242 -4.76 5.25 -1.92
CA VAL A 242 -5.22 5.12 -0.53
C VAL A 242 -6.63 5.71 -0.39
N SER A 243 -6.93 6.88 -0.93
CA SER A 243 -8.28 7.46 -0.92
C SER A 243 -9.32 6.57 -1.59
N THR A 244 -8.96 5.95 -2.72
CA THR A 244 -9.85 4.98 -3.39
C THR A 244 -10.10 3.74 -2.53
N CYS A 245 -9.07 3.25 -1.83
CA CYS A 245 -9.19 2.14 -0.89
C CYS A 245 -10.10 2.50 0.30
N VAL A 246 -9.97 3.71 0.84
CA VAL A 246 -10.79 4.26 1.94
C VAL A 246 -12.27 4.32 1.56
N ASN A 247 -12.61 4.67 0.32
CA ASN A 247 -14.00 4.71 -0.15
C ASN A 247 -14.69 3.33 -0.09
N GLY A 248 -13.93 2.24 -0.07
CA GLY A 248 -14.47 0.88 0.10
C GLY A 248 -14.69 0.45 1.55
N MET A 249 -14.34 1.28 2.54
CA MET A 249 -14.37 0.91 3.97
C MET A 249 -15.72 1.17 4.63
N ASP A 250 -15.98 0.44 5.72
CA ASP A 250 -17.11 0.64 6.62
C ASP A 250 -16.78 1.66 7.72
N LEU A 251 -17.79 2.13 8.45
CA LEU A 251 -17.61 3.17 9.46
C LEU A 251 -16.61 2.77 10.55
N ARG A 252 -16.60 1.49 10.94
CA ARG A 252 -15.67 0.97 11.96
C ARG A 252 -14.21 1.06 11.50
N ALA A 253 -13.92 0.69 10.25
CA ALA A 253 -12.59 0.80 9.68
C ALA A 253 -12.15 2.27 9.51
N LEU A 254 -13.07 3.17 9.13
CA LEU A 254 -12.79 4.60 9.06
C LEU A 254 -12.45 5.19 10.43
N SER A 255 -13.22 4.86 11.48
CA SER A 255 -12.91 5.28 12.85
C SER A 255 -11.54 4.79 13.29
N ALA A 256 -11.20 3.54 13.00
CA ALA A 256 -9.89 2.97 13.31
C ALA A 256 -8.74 3.70 12.59
N CYS A 257 -8.95 4.11 11.35
CA CYS A 257 -7.99 4.93 10.60
C CYS A 257 -7.83 6.33 11.21
N LEU A 258 -8.90 6.98 11.67
CA LEU A 258 -8.78 8.26 12.39
C LEU A 258 -8.03 8.11 13.73
N VAL A 259 -8.36 7.09 14.51
CA VAL A 259 -7.65 6.78 15.77
C VAL A 259 -6.16 6.58 15.51
N ALA A 260 -5.80 5.87 14.43
CA ALA A 260 -4.40 5.68 14.03
C ALA A 260 -3.66 7.02 13.75
N VAL A 261 -4.35 8.05 13.27
CA VAL A 261 -3.78 9.40 13.06
C VAL A 261 -3.58 10.11 14.38
N VAL A 262 -4.61 10.09 15.24
CA VAL A 262 -4.58 10.73 16.57
C VAL A 262 -3.48 10.12 17.44
N CYS A 263 -3.35 8.80 17.42
CA CYS A 263 -2.35 8.06 18.19
C CYS A 263 -0.96 8.04 17.55
N SER A 264 -0.76 8.72 16.41
CA SER A 264 0.57 8.81 15.80
C SER A 264 1.53 9.63 16.67
N SER A 265 2.81 9.23 16.68
CA SER A 265 3.88 10.01 17.32
C SER A 265 4.19 11.32 16.57
N GLU A 266 3.86 11.40 15.29
CA GLU A 266 4.13 12.56 14.45
C GLU A 266 2.85 13.16 13.88
N GLN A 267 2.68 14.48 14.01
CA GLN A 267 1.50 15.14 13.49
C GLN A 267 1.46 15.11 11.94
N PRO A 268 0.30 14.75 11.34
CA PRO A 268 0.17 14.72 9.89
C PRO A 268 0.30 16.13 9.28
N PRO A 269 0.80 16.26 8.04
CA PRO A 269 0.90 17.53 7.35
C PRO A 269 -0.48 17.94 6.78
N LEU A 270 -1.26 18.68 7.57
CA LEU A 270 -2.61 19.14 7.24
C LEU A 270 -2.57 20.40 6.37
N ARG A 271 -2.04 20.29 5.15
CA ARG A 271 -1.92 21.41 4.19
C ARG A 271 -3.18 21.56 3.34
N PRO A 272 -3.51 22.76 2.84
CA PRO A 272 -4.59 22.91 1.87
C PRO A 272 -4.32 22.13 0.58
N LEU A 273 -5.39 21.77 -0.13
CA LEU A 273 -5.28 21.02 -1.38
C LEU A 273 -4.56 21.85 -2.46
N GLY A 274 -3.73 21.21 -3.27
CA GLY A 274 -2.89 21.87 -4.27
C GLY A 274 -1.62 22.53 -3.70
N SER A 275 -1.28 22.30 -2.43
CA SER A 275 -0.05 22.84 -1.85
C SER A 275 1.19 22.34 -2.61
N PRO A 276 2.14 23.23 -2.99
CA PRO A 276 3.33 22.85 -3.76
C PRO A 276 4.26 21.91 -3.00
N ALA A 277 4.16 21.88 -1.67
CA ALA A 277 4.94 20.98 -0.84
C ALA A 277 4.30 19.58 -0.71
N GLY A 278 3.12 19.37 -1.30
CA GLY A 278 2.32 18.15 -1.28
C GLY A 278 1.07 18.26 -0.40
N ASP A 279 0.02 17.54 -0.76
CA ASP A 279 -1.29 17.56 -0.10
C ASP A 279 -1.85 16.14 0.16
N GLY A 280 -1.03 15.10 -0.02
CA GLY A 280 -1.46 13.70 0.04
C GLY A 280 -2.14 13.31 1.37
N ALA A 281 -1.61 13.76 2.51
CA ALA A 281 -2.24 13.49 3.81
C ALA A 281 -3.64 14.12 3.91
N SER A 282 -3.80 15.36 3.45
CA SER A 282 -5.08 16.07 3.46
C SER A 282 -6.09 15.44 2.51
N ILE A 283 -5.67 14.99 1.32
CA ILE A 283 -6.53 14.25 0.39
C ILE A 283 -7.07 12.97 1.03
N ILE A 284 -6.19 12.20 1.70
CA ILE A 284 -6.56 10.95 2.38
C ILE A 284 -7.55 11.23 3.52
N LEU A 285 -7.23 12.17 4.41
CA LEU A 285 -8.09 12.50 5.55
C LEU A 285 -9.45 13.07 5.10
N LYS A 286 -9.46 13.90 4.05
CA LYS A 286 -10.68 14.41 3.42
C LYS A 286 -11.54 13.26 2.91
N SER A 287 -10.95 12.27 2.22
CA SER A 287 -11.70 11.10 1.72
C SER A 287 -12.32 10.27 2.84
N VAL A 288 -11.67 10.19 4.02
CA VAL A 288 -12.28 9.53 5.20
C VAL A 288 -13.51 10.28 5.69
N LEU A 289 -13.42 11.60 5.83
CA LEU A 289 -14.52 12.44 6.29
C LEU A 289 -15.70 12.41 5.33
N GLU A 290 -15.44 12.52 4.02
CA GLU A 290 -16.47 12.45 2.98
C GLU A 290 -17.15 11.08 2.96
N ARG A 291 -16.36 10.00 3.02
CA ARG A 291 -16.91 8.66 3.07
C ARG A 291 -17.76 8.42 4.32
N ALA A 292 -17.33 8.93 5.47
CA ALA A 292 -18.14 8.85 6.68
C ALA A 292 -19.43 9.66 6.57
N THR A 293 -19.40 10.83 5.93
CA THR A 293 -20.62 11.62 5.67
C THR A 293 -21.60 10.82 4.81
N GLU A 294 -21.14 10.14 3.76
CA GLU A 294 -21.99 9.26 2.95
C GLU A 294 -22.63 8.17 3.80
N LEU A 295 -21.84 7.46 4.61
CA LEU A 295 -22.31 6.35 5.45
C LEU A 295 -23.31 6.77 6.52
N LEU A 296 -23.19 8.00 7.05
CA LEU A 296 -24.05 8.53 8.11
C LEU A 296 -25.29 9.25 7.59
N THR A 297 -25.25 9.76 6.35
CA THR A 297 -26.33 10.57 5.77
C THR A 297 -27.26 9.76 4.87
N ASP A 298 -26.75 8.73 4.18
CA ASP A 298 -27.56 7.89 3.29
C ASP A 298 -28.59 7.06 4.09
N PRO A 299 -29.91 7.28 3.93
CA PRO A 299 -30.94 6.55 4.66
C PRO A 299 -30.86 5.03 4.50
N HIS A 300 -30.39 4.53 3.36
CA HIS A 300 -30.29 3.09 3.08
C HIS A 300 -29.09 2.42 3.77
N VAL A 301 -28.06 3.21 4.12
CA VAL A 301 -26.83 2.72 4.76
C VAL A 301 -26.79 3.08 6.24
N ALA A 302 -27.34 4.23 6.63
CA ALA A 302 -27.44 4.69 8.01
C ALA A 302 -28.21 3.70 8.89
N GLY A 303 -29.27 3.07 8.37
CA GLY A 303 -30.02 2.02 9.07
C GLY A 303 -29.22 0.74 9.35
N LYS A 304 -28.10 0.51 8.63
CA LYS A 304 -27.19 -0.63 8.85
C LYS A 304 -26.04 -0.30 9.79
N CYS A 305 -25.83 0.98 10.10
CA CYS A 305 -24.76 1.38 11.00
C CYS A 305 -25.17 1.08 12.44
N SER A 306 -24.43 0.20 13.11
CA SER A 306 -24.68 -0.11 14.52
C SER A 306 -24.43 1.13 15.41
N MET A 307 -25.21 1.25 16.48
CA MET A 307 -25.04 2.33 17.47
C MET A 307 -23.61 2.40 18.04
N PRO A 308 -22.92 1.27 18.36
CA PRO A 308 -21.53 1.30 18.79
C PRO A 308 -20.56 1.87 17.74
N ASN A 309 -20.78 1.57 16.44
CA ASN A 309 -19.93 2.11 15.38
C ASN A 309 -20.10 3.63 15.22
N ARG A 310 -21.33 4.14 15.41
CA ARG A 310 -21.60 5.59 15.41
C ARG A 310 -20.93 6.29 16.60
N ALA A 311 -21.01 5.69 17.79
CA ALA A 311 -20.35 6.23 18.98
C ALA A 311 -18.81 6.20 18.84
N LEU A 312 -18.26 5.10 18.32
CA LEU A 312 -16.82 4.98 18.03
C LEU A 312 -16.37 6.04 17.01
N TRP A 313 -17.15 6.24 15.94
CA TRP A 313 -16.87 7.30 14.97
C TRP A 313 -16.84 8.68 15.63
N GLN A 314 -17.87 9.03 16.39
CA GLN A 314 -17.92 10.35 17.04
C GLN A 314 -16.72 10.57 17.95
N ALA A 315 -16.41 9.61 18.83
CA ALA A 315 -15.26 9.72 19.72
C ALA A 315 -13.92 9.83 18.94
N SER A 316 -13.78 9.08 17.85
CA SER A 316 -12.58 9.15 16.99
C SER A 316 -12.47 10.49 16.27
N PHE A 317 -13.60 11.03 15.83
CA PHE A 317 -13.67 12.33 15.18
C PHE A 317 -13.38 13.47 16.14
N ASP A 318 -13.91 13.44 17.37
CA ASP A 318 -13.71 14.51 18.36
C ASP A 318 -12.22 14.66 18.70
N GLU A 319 -11.50 13.55 18.88
CA GLU A 319 -10.05 13.54 19.08
C GLU A 319 -9.29 14.06 17.84
N PHE A 320 -9.69 13.64 16.65
CA PHE A 320 -9.11 14.15 15.41
C PHE A 320 -9.38 15.66 15.23
N PHE A 321 -10.56 16.14 15.60
CA PHE A 321 -10.95 17.55 15.52
C PHE A 321 -10.11 18.41 16.49
N SER A 322 -9.82 17.89 17.69
CA SER A 322 -8.86 18.51 18.62
C SER A 322 -7.47 18.66 17.99
N LEU A 323 -6.98 17.63 17.29
CA LEU A 323 -5.71 17.69 16.56
C LEU A 323 -5.75 18.71 15.40
N LEU A 324 -6.82 18.72 14.60
CA LEU A 324 -7.00 19.64 13.47
C LEU A 324 -7.06 21.10 13.95
N THR A 325 -7.83 21.39 14.99
CA THR A 325 -7.95 22.75 15.53
C THR A 325 -6.65 23.24 16.16
N LYS A 326 -5.93 22.39 16.91
CA LYS A 326 -4.58 22.70 17.41
C LYS A 326 -3.61 23.04 16.29
N TYR A 327 -3.64 22.27 15.19
CA TYR A 327 -2.83 22.56 14.01
C TYR A 327 -3.15 23.94 13.42
N CYS A 328 -4.44 24.24 13.21
CA CYS A 328 -4.88 25.53 12.68
C CYS A 328 -4.46 26.70 13.58
N LEU A 329 -4.64 26.57 14.89
CA LEU A 329 -4.25 27.59 15.86
C LEU A 329 -2.73 27.82 15.87
N SER A 330 -1.94 26.76 15.93
CA SER A 330 -0.47 26.86 15.92
C SER A 330 0.04 27.53 14.64
N LYS A 331 -0.53 27.19 13.48
CA LYS A 331 -0.21 27.83 12.20
C LYS A 331 -0.59 29.29 12.16
N TYR A 332 -1.78 29.64 12.66
CA TYR A 332 -2.22 31.02 12.78
C TYR A 332 -1.27 31.84 13.66
N GLU A 333 -0.95 31.35 14.86
CA GLU A 333 -0.01 32.03 15.78
C GLU A 333 1.37 32.22 15.17
N THR A 334 1.90 31.20 14.49
CA THR A 334 3.21 31.27 13.80
C THR A 334 3.20 32.35 12.71
N ILE A 335 2.14 32.43 11.92
CA ILE A 335 1.99 33.45 10.86
C ILE A 335 1.95 34.84 11.48
N ILE A 336 1.08 35.05 12.48
CA ILE A 336 0.92 36.34 13.15
C ILE A 336 2.24 36.78 13.79
N GLN A 337 2.94 35.88 14.49
CA GLN A 337 4.25 36.18 15.09
C GLN A 337 5.33 36.52 14.04
N SER A 338 5.32 35.85 12.89
CA SER A 338 6.25 36.14 11.79
C SER A 338 6.03 37.53 11.18
N ILE A 339 4.77 37.97 11.10
CA ILE A 339 4.40 39.27 10.54
C ILE A 339 4.81 40.40 11.48
N PHE A 340 4.57 40.22 12.80
CA PHE A 340 4.98 41.22 13.80
C PHE A 340 6.50 41.33 13.96
N SER A 341 7.28 40.30 13.61
CA SER A 341 8.73 40.33 13.71
C SER A 341 9.44 40.87 12.46
N GLN A 342 8.78 40.94 11.29
CA GLN A 342 9.39 41.38 10.04
C GLN A 342 9.13 42.86 9.65
N THR A 343 8.16 43.57 10.25
CA THR A 343 7.66 44.83 9.65
C THR A 343 7.37 45.97 10.67
N GLN A 344 7.94 47.17 10.41
CA GLN A 344 7.53 48.47 10.99
C GLN A 344 6.17 48.94 10.42
N PRO A 345 5.38 49.79 11.11
CA PRO A 345 3.92 49.79 11.00
C PRO A 345 3.35 50.46 9.74
N GLY A 346 2.68 49.66 8.89
CA GLY A 346 1.75 50.12 7.86
C GLY A 346 0.51 49.22 7.81
N THR A 347 -0.60 49.68 8.41
CA THR A 347 -1.76 48.86 8.81
C THR A 347 -2.50 48.15 7.66
N GLU A 348 -2.55 48.74 6.47
CA GLU A 348 -3.32 48.18 5.33
C GLU A 348 -2.57 47.07 4.57
N ILE A 349 -1.25 47.20 4.41
CA ILE A 349 -0.41 46.20 3.73
C ILE A 349 -0.33 44.92 4.58
N ILE A 350 -0.21 45.07 5.90
CA ILE A 350 -0.16 43.99 6.90
C ILE A 350 -1.42 43.11 6.86
N SER A 351 -2.60 43.69 6.63
CA SER A 351 -3.88 42.96 6.56
C SER A 351 -4.00 42.09 5.29
N SER A 352 -3.50 42.61 4.16
CA SER A 352 -3.54 41.87 2.89
C SER A 352 -2.55 40.70 2.86
N GLU A 353 -1.34 40.88 3.41
CA GLU A 353 -0.29 39.87 3.42
C GLU A 353 -0.57 38.76 4.45
N SER A 354 -1.11 39.11 5.63
CA SER A 354 -1.58 38.16 6.62
C SER A 354 -2.69 37.25 6.07
N THR A 355 -3.70 37.83 5.42
CA THR A 355 -4.80 37.06 4.81
C THR A 355 -4.29 36.07 3.74
N ARG A 356 -3.30 36.48 2.95
CA ARG A 356 -2.68 35.61 1.94
C ARG A 356 -1.82 34.51 2.56
N ALA A 357 -1.10 34.79 3.65
CA ALA A 357 -0.32 33.79 4.36
C ALA A 357 -1.21 32.76 5.06
N ILE A 358 -2.28 33.22 5.72
CA ILE A 358 -3.28 32.36 6.38
C ILE A 358 -3.94 31.43 5.36
N SER A 359 -4.44 31.97 4.24
CA SER A 359 -5.10 31.15 3.22
C SER A 359 -4.20 30.09 2.57
N ARG A 360 -2.87 30.25 2.61
CA ARG A 360 -1.91 29.27 2.09
C ARG A 360 -1.59 28.12 3.06
N GLU A 361 -1.75 28.34 4.36
CA GLU A 361 -1.40 27.36 5.40
C GLU A 361 -2.63 26.66 6.00
N MET A 362 -3.80 27.28 5.91
CA MET A 362 -5.03 26.75 6.50
C MET A 362 -5.65 25.61 5.66
N PRO A 363 -5.96 24.45 6.26
CA PRO A 363 -6.59 23.32 5.57
C PRO A 363 -8.10 23.50 5.43
N VAL A 364 -8.52 24.48 4.64
CA VAL A 364 -9.94 24.87 4.49
C VAL A 364 -10.80 23.70 3.99
N GLU A 365 -10.29 22.85 3.10
CA GLU A 365 -11.04 21.70 2.60
C GLU A 365 -11.28 20.62 3.66
N LEU A 366 -10.32 20.40 4.56
CA LEU A 366 -10.51 19.48 5.69
C LEU A 366 -11.51 20.06 6.68
N LEU A 367 -11.36 21.34 7.04
CA LEU A 367 -12.31 22.02 7.94
C LEU A 367 -13.74 21.95 7.39
N ARG A 368 -13.91 22.16 6.08
CA ARG A 368 -15.22 22.02 5.41
C ARG A 368 -15.74 20.59 5.48
N ALA A 369 -14.90 19.60 5.19
CA ALA A 369 -15.27 18.18 5.25
C ALA A 369 -15.58 17.71 6.70
N SER A 370 -15.08 18.40 7.72
CA SER A 370 -15.39 18.12 9.12
C SER A 370 -16.77 18.60 9.57
N LEU A 371 -17.37 19.61 8.91
CA LEU A 371 -18.63 20.23 9.34
C LEU A 371 -19.82 19.28 9.56
N PRO A 372 -20.03 18.21 8.75
CA PRO A 372 -21.12 17.27 8.99
C PRO A 372 -20.96 16.42 10.26
N HIS A 373 -19.75 16.39 10.83
CA HIS A 373 -19.39 15.54 11.96
C HIS A 373 -19.25 16.32 13.27
N THR A 374 -19.25 17.66 13.21
CA THR A 374 -19.10 18.52 14.38
C THR A 374 -20.38 18.62 15.20
N ASP A 375 -20.23 18.63 16.51
CA ASP A 375 -21.28 19.07 17.43
C ASP A 375 -21.45 20.61 17.44
N GLU A 376 -22.43 21.10 18.20
CA GLU A 376 -22.73 22.54 18.26
C GLU A 376 -21.60 23.36 18.92
N HIS A 377 -20.85 22.75 19.85
CA HIS A 377 -19.72 23.41 20.50
C HIS A 377 -18.53 23.55 19.54
N GLN A 378 -18.17 22.46 18.86
CA GLN A 378 -17.15 22.42 17.83
C GLN A 378 -17.48 23.37 16.67
N ARG A 379 -18.75 23.45 16.26
CA ARG A 379 -19.20 24.43 15.26
C ARG A 379 -18.98 25.87 15.73
N LYS A 380 -19.28 26.19 17.00
CA LYS A 380 -19.01 27.51 17.57
C LYS A 380 -17.51 27.84 17.57
N LEU A 381 -16.66 26.88 17.93
CA LEU A 381 -15.20 27.05 17.88
C LEU A 381 -14.70 27.40 16.47
N LEU A 382 -15.24 26.76 15.43
CA LEU A 382 -14.90 27.08 14.04
C LEU A 382 -15.36 28.48 13.63
N LEU A 383 -16.55 28.89 14.07
CA LEU A 383 -17.06 30.24 13.81
C LEU A 383 -16.20 31.31 14.49
N ASP A 384 -15.83 31.12 15.75
CA ASP A 384 -14.97 32.04 16.50
C ASP A 384 -13.57 32.12 15.84
N PHE A 385 -13.03 30.99 15.36
CA PHE A 385 -11.77 30.96 14.62
C PHE A 385 -11.87 31.67 13.26
N ALA A 386 -12.95 31.45 12.50
CA ALA A 386 -13.19 32.11 11.23
C ALA A 386 -13.30 33.64 11.39
N GLN A 387 -13.96 34.11 12.45
CA GLN A 387 -14.06 35.54 12.75
C GLN A 387 -12.71 36.18 13.08
N ARG A 388 -11.82 35.46 13.77
CA ARG A 388 -10.47 35.93 14.10
C ARG A 388 -9.52 35.94 12.91
N SER A 389 -9.73 35.04 11.95
CA SER A 389 -8.87 34.85 10.78
C SER A 389 -9.31 35.65 9.55
N MET A 390 -10.55 36.15 9.53
CA MET A 390 -11.02 37.12 8.53
C MET A 390 -10.44 38.50 8.85
N PRO A 391 -9.94 39.25 7.84
CA PRO A 391 -9.63 40.66 8.05
C PRO A 391 -10.93 41.38 8.44
N ILE A 392 -10.86 42.26 9.43
CA ILE A 392 -11.92 43.23 9.70
C ILE A 392 -11.99 44.16 8.48
N THR A 393 -12.70 43.74 7.43
CA THR A 393 -13.21 44.68 6.44
C THR A 393 -14.17 45.59 7.17
N GLY A 394 -13.69 46.78 7.53
CA GLY A 394 -14.51 47.86 8.05
C GLY A 394 -15.51 48.30 6.98
N PHE A 395 -16.60 47.55 6.83
CA PHE A 395 -17.83 48.08 6.25
C PHE A 395 -18.62 48.74 7.38
N ASN A 396 -18.22 49.96 7.72
CA ASN A 396 -19.12 50.92 8.33
C ASN A 396 -20.14 51.36 7.27
N THR A 397 -21.20 50.58 7.05
CA THR A 397 -22.47 51.15 6.59
C THR A 397 -23.28 51.53 7.82
N ARG A 398 -22.89 52.63 8.45
CA ARG A 398 -23.79 53.39 9.32
C ARG A 398 -24.40 54.49 8.46
N GLY A 399 -25.70 54.40 8.25
CA GLY A 399 -26.51 55.39 7.55
C GLY A 399 -27.54 54.68 6.68
N SER A 400 -28.83 54.88 6.80
CA SER A 400 -29.58 55.78 7.67
C SER A 400 -31.01 55.26 7.57
N SER A 401 -31.72 55.23 8.69
CA SER A 401 -33.17 55.10 8.73
C SER A 401 -33.79 56.28 7.99
N GLY A 402 -33.99 56.13 6.68
CA GLY A 402 -34.64 57.09 5.80
C GLY A 402 -36.13 56.84 5.75
N GLN A 403 -36.81 57.47 6.70
CA GLN A 403 -38.24 57.73 6.81
C GLN A 403 -38.88 57.99 5.42
N VAL A 404 -39.84 57.15 5.03
CA VAL A 404 -40.69 57.40 3.86
C VAL A 404 -41.72 58.46 4.24
N THR A 405 -41.50 59.70 3.82
CA THR A 405 -42.52 60.75 3.83
C THR A 405 -42.94 61.06 2.40
N SER A 406 -44.23 60.91 2.14
CA SER A 406 -44.96 61.42 0.99
C SER A 406 -44.75 62.91 0.81
N GLU A 407 -44.61 63.37 -0.44
CA GLU A 407 -45.30 64.59 -0.90
C GLU A 407 -45.35 64.70 -2.43
N SER A 408 -46.28 65.54 -2.87
CA SER A 408 -46.98 65.63 -4.14
C SER A 408 -46.49 66.81 -5.00
N VAL A 409 -46.53 66.64 -6.33
CA VAL A 409 -46.76 67.66 -7.40
C VAL A 409 -45.77 68.83 -7.57
N ARG A 410 -45.18 68.97 -8.78
CA ARG A 410 -45.60 69.93 -9.84
C ARG A 410 -44.66 69.86 -11.06
N GLY A 411 -45.23 69.87 -12.27
CA GLY A 411 -44.52 69.96 -13.55
C GLY A 411 -45.30 69.30 -14.66
#